data_AF-A0A946XUS5-F1
#
_entry.id   AF-A0A946XUS5-F1
#
_cell.length_a   1.000
_cell.length_b   1.000
_cell.length_c   1.000
_cell.angle_alpha   90.00
_cell.angle_beta   90.00
_cell.angle_gamma   90.00
#
_symmetry.space_group_name_H-M   'P 1'
#
loop_
_entity.id
_entity.type
_entity.pdbx_description
1 polymer ?
#
loop_
_entity_poly.entity_id
_entity_poly.type
_entity_poly.pdbx_seq_one_letter_code
_entity_poly.pdbx_strand_id
1 'polypeptide(L)'
;MLRGRPAGRAATRRLLRRLGHAGDRRAVQGRSRNRALVSTVKTLRFILGDQLSRSISSLDDIDVEHDVVLMVEVREEATYVPHHKQKLVLVLSSMRHFARSLEQEGIEVDYVHLDEEGNSGSFSDELRRAVERHG
;
A
#
# COMPACT_ATOMS: atom_id res chain seq x y z
N MET A 1 -53.82 23.58 58.19
CA MET A 1 -53.89 22.41 59.10
C MET A 1 -52.80 21.44 58.66
N LEU A 2 -51.68 21.40 59.40
CA LEU A 2 -51.28 20.31 60.32
C LEU A 2 -51.14 18.96 59.58
N ARG A 3 -50.08 18.15 59.61
CA ARG A 3 -48.74 17.99 60.22
C ARG A 3 -48.18 16.75 59.46
N GLY A 4 -46.89 16.45 59.31
CA GLY A 4 -45.71 16.92 59.99
C GLY A 4 -44.43 16.36 59.33
N ARG A 5 -43.32 16.99 59.67
CA ARG A 5 -41.95 16.47 59.56
C ARG A 5 -41.71 15.53 60.76
N PRO A 6 -40.70 14.63 60.78
CA PRO A 6 -39.31 15.06 61.07
C PRO A 6 -38.24 14.18 60.36
N ALA A 7 -37.10 14.73 59.93
CA ALA A 7 -35.82 14.88 60.64
C ALA A 7 -34.85 13.69 60.56
N GLY A 8 -33.55 14.03 60.48
CA GLY A 8 -32.38 13.12 60.45
C GLY A 8 -31.45 13.53 59.30
N ARG A 9 -30.60 14.56 59.39
CA ARG A 9 -29.43 14.82 60.26
C ARG A 9 -28.34 13.72 60.22
N ALA A 10 -27.10 14.20 60.10
CA ALA A 10 -25.78 13.54 60.14
C ALA A 10 -25.28 13.00 58.78
N ALA A 11 -24.29 13.63 58.12
CA ALA A 11 -22.87 13.69 58.48
C ALA A 11 -22.26 12.29 58.67
N THR A 12 -21.26 11.90 57.86
CA THR A 12 -19.83 11.79 58.23
C THR A 12 -19.07 10.91 57.22
N ARG A 13 -17.84 11.32 56.91
CA ARG A 13 -16.84 10.68 56.02
C ARG A 13 -16.42 9.27 56.45
N ARG A 14 -16.18 8.35 55.49
CA ARG A 14 -15.02 7.41 55.32
C ARG A 14 -15.36 6.36 54.23
N LEU A 15 -14.70 6.35 53.06
CA LEU A 15 -13.41 5.72 52.70
C LEU A 15 -13.52 4.22 52.27
N LEU A 16 -13.11 3.95 51.02
CA LEU A 16 -12.67 2.68 50.36
C LEU A 16 -13.67 1.71 49.69
N ARG A 17 -13.74 1.75 48.34
CA ARG A 17 -13.39 0.69 47.35
C ARG A 17 -13.91 1.15 45.96
N ARG A 18 -13.03 1.49 45.01
CA ARG A 18 -12.39 0.63 43.97
C ARG A 18 -13.34 0.27 42.82
N LEU A 19 -12.79 0.44 41.59
CA LEU A 19 -13.27 -0.01 40.26
C LEU A 19 -14.37 0.89 39.68
N GLY A 20 -14.18 1.69 38.63
CA GLY A 20 -13.26 1.62 37.50
C GLY A 20 -14.13 1.68 36.24
N HIS A 21 -13.99 2.71 35.40
CA HIS A 21 -14.45 2.76 33.99
C HIS A 21 -13.66 3.87 33.28
N ALA A 22 -12.35 3.62 33.16
CA ALA A 22 -11.52 4.25 32.14
C ALA A 22 -11.34 3.20 31.02
N GLY A 23 -12.24 3.22 30.04
CA GLY A 23 -12.12 2.54 28.76
C GLY A 23 -12.33 3.61 27.68
N ASP A 24 -11.64 3.65 26.56
CA ASP A 24 -10.73 2.69 25.98
C ASP A 24 -9.78 3.47 25.06
N ARG A 25 -8.58 3.79 25.55
CA ARG A 25 -7.47 4.33 24.75
C ARG A 25 -6.47 3.21 24.40
N ARG A 26 -6.95 1.97 24.17
CA ARG A 26 -6.08 0.81 23.89
C ARG A 26 -6.17 0.26 22.45
N ALA A 27 -6.81 0.95 21.52
CA ALA A 27 -6.86 0.49 20.13
C ALA A 27 -5.71 1.01 19.23
N VAL A 28 -4.97 2.07 19.62
CA VAL A 28 -3.96 2.70 18.73
C VAL A 28 -2.53 2.15 18.95
N GLN A 29 -2.24 1.55 20.11
CA GLN A 29 -0.89 1.03 20.42
C GLN A 29 -0.59 -0.37 19.86
N GLY A 30 -1.58 -1.07 19.30
CA GLY A 30 -1.46 -2.47 18.84
C GLY A 30 -0.89 -2.65 17.43
N ARG A 31 -1.11 -1.70 16.51
CA ARG A 31 -0.54 -1.77 15.14
C ARG A 31 0.95 -1.40 15.10
N SER A 32 1.38 -0.54 16.02
CA SER A 32 2.73 0.04 15.99
C SER A 32 3.84 -0.91 16.45
N ARG A 33 3.52 -1.97 17.21
CA ARG A 33 4.53 -2.92 17.70
C ARG A 33 4.82 -4.07 16.73
N ASN A 34 3.85 -4.47 15.90
CA ASN A 34 4.12 -5.42 14.82
C ASN A 34 4.76 -4.74 13.59
N ARG A 35 4.63 -3.41 13.44
CA ARG A 35 5.29 -2.68 12.34
C ARG A 35 6.81 -2.62 12.46
N ALA A 36 7.36 -2.71 13.66
CA ALA A 36 8.80 -2.74 13.89
C ALA A 36 9.45 -4.12 13.62
N LEU A 37 8.65 -5.12 13.22
CA LEU A 37 9.09 -6.42 12.71
C LEU A 37 8.74 -6.59 11.21
N VAL A 38 8.27 -5.54 10.52
CA VAL A 38 7.99 -5.50 9.07
C VAL A 38 9.33 -5.30 8.37
N SER A 39 10.05 -6.39 8.14
CA SER A 39 10.03 -7.28 6.97
C SER A 39 11.02 -6.81 5.93
N THR A 40 12.11 -7.56 5.79
CA THR A 40 13.07 -7.53 4.68
C THR A 40 12.43 -7.73 3.29
N VAL A 41 11.12 -7.96 3.24
CA VAL A 41 10.34 -8.26 2.05
C VAL A 41 9.70 -6.96 1.57
N LYS A 42 9.98 -6.57 0.32
CA LYS A 42 9.36 -5.40 -0.31
C LYS A 42 7.97 -5.75 -0.88
N THR A 43 7.06 -4.78 -0.94
CA THR A 43 5.78 -4.94 -1.68
C THR A 43 6.01 -4.65 -3.16
N LEU A 44 5.60 -5.56 -4.03
CA LEU A 44 5.66 -5.36 -5.47
C LEU A 44 4.36 -4.71 -6.00
N ARG A 45 4.45 -3.49 -6.52
CA ARG A 45 3.34 -2.72 -7.12
C ARG A 45 3.37 -2.88 -8.64
N PHE A 46 2.59 -3.81 -9.18
CA PHE A 46 2.57 -4.07 -10.62
C PHE A 46 1.67 -3.08 -11.40
N ILE A 47 2.21 -2.44 -12.44
CA ILE A 47 1.51 -1.45 -13.28
C ILE A 47 1.56 -1.85 -14.76
N LEU A 48 0.39 -1.92 -15.39
CA LEU A 48 0.23 -2.25 -16.81
C LEU A 48 0.31 -1.02 -17.72
N GLY A 49 0.52 -1.24 -19.01
CA GLY A 49 0.67 -0.18 -20.02
C GLY A 49 -0.56 0.71 -20.25
N ASP A 50 -1.74 0.30 -19.77
CA ASP A 50 -2.99 1.05 -19.81
C ASP A 50 -3.34 1.73 -18.47
N GLN A 51 -2.53 1.56 -17.43
CA GLN A 51 -2.76 2.04 -16.06
C GLN A 51 -1.89 3.24 -15.67
N LEU A 52 -1.38 3.99 -16.64
CA LEU A 52 -0.34 5.01 -16.48
C LEU A 52 -0.88 6.32 -15.86
N SER A 53 -1.34 6.24 -14.61
CA SER A 53 -1.86 7.37 -13.82
C SER A 53 -1.27 7.35 -12.42
N ARG A 54 -0.91 8.54 -11.89
CA ARG A 54 -0.47 8.68 -10.48
C ARG A 54 -1.60 8.41 -9.48
N SER A 55 -2.87 8.44 -9.92
CA SER A 55 -4.06 8.20 -9.09
C SER A 55 -4.63 6.79 -9.24
N ILE A 56 -3.85 5.83 -9.77
CA ILE A 56 -4.27 4.43 -9.84
C ILE A 56 -4.22 3.81 -8.44
N SER A 57 -5.19 2.97 -8.12
CA SER A 57 -5.35 2.41 -6.77
C SER A 57 -4.14 1.63 -6.26
N SER A 58 -3.31 1.08 -7.15
CA SER A 58 -2.06 0.39 -6.80
C SER A 58 -0.94 1.32 -6.33
N LEU A 59 -1.08 2.63 -6.50
CA LEU A 59 -0.13 3.65 -6.05
C LEU A 59 -0.67 4.55 -4.94
N ASP A 60 -1.96 4.45 -4.59
CA ASP A 60 -2.63 5.35 -3.64
C ASP A 60 -1.98 5.39 -2.24
N ASP A 61 -1.39 4.28 -1.80
CA ASP A 61 -0.76 4.12 -0.49
C ASP A 61 0.70 3.65 -0.57
N ILE A 62 1.41 4.03 -1.65
CA ILE A 62 2.79 3.60 -1.86
C ILE A 62 3.71 4.02 -0.71
N ASP A 63 4.49 3.07 -0.18
CA ASP A 63 5.55 3.29 0.80
C ASP A 63 6.90 3.27 0.08
N VAL A 64 7.49 4.44 -0.14
CA VAL A 64 8.74 4.60 -0.90
C VAL A 64 9.93 3.84 -0.31
N GLU A 65 9.89 3.48 0.97
CA GLU A 65 10.98 2.75 1.64
C GLU A 65 10.84 1.22 1.51
N HIS A 66 9.63 0.74 1.23
CA HIS A 66 9.31 -0.70 1.29
C HIS A 66 8.64 -1.25 0.03
N ASP A 67 8.33 -0.40 -0.96
CA ASP A 67 7.63 -0.80 -2.17
C ASP A 67 8.49 -0.60 -3.42
N VAL A 68 8.28 -1.47 -4.41
CA VAL A 68 8.88 -1.37 -5.74
C VAL A 68 7.78 -1.40 -6.78
N VAL A 69 7.78 -0.44 -7.70
CA VAL A 69 6.88 -0.46 -8.85
C VAL A 69 7.47 -1.34 -9.94
N LEU A 70 6.75 -2.38 -10.35
CA LEU A 70 7.12 -3.23 -11.48
C LEU A 70 6.38 -2.79 -12.74
N MET A 71 7.12 -2.54 -13.81
CA MET A 71 6.60 -2.30 -15.15
C MET A 71 7.35 -3.16 -16.15
N VAL A 72 6.64 -3.81 -17.07
CA VAL A 72 7.23 -4.82 -17.94
C VAL A 72 6.73 -4.65 -19.37
N GLU A 73 7.65 -4.59 -20.34
CA GLU A 73 7.32 -4.65 -21.76
C GLU A 73 7.45 -6.11 -22.23
N VAL A 74 6.35 -6.78 -22.59
CA VAL A 74 6.35 -8.19 -23.01
C VAL A 74 5.86 -8.41 -24.44
N ARG A 75 6.42 -9.42 -25.12
CA ARG A 75 6.04 -9.77 -26.51
C ARG A 75 4.64 -10.35 -26.61
N GLU A 76 4.18 -11.09 -25.60
CA GLU A 76 2.84 -11.69 -25.59
C GLU A 76 1.74 -10.63 -25.79
N GLU A 77 1.81 -9.52 -25.05
CA GLU A 77 0.88 -8.38 -25.19
C GLU A 77 1.07 -7.61 -26.49
N ALA A 78 2.31 -7.54 -27.00
CA ALA A 78 2.60 -6.83 -28.25
C ALA A 78 2.14 -7.58 -29.51
N THR A 79 1.80 -8.88 -29.39
CA THR A 79 1.52 -9.77 -30.53
C THR A 79 0.16 -10.46 -30.48
N TYR A 80 -0.58 -10.37 -29.36
CA TYR A 80 -1.89 -11.02 -29.19
C TYR A 80 -2.92 -10.64 -30.27
N VAL A 81 -2.84 -9.44 -30.85
CA VAL A 81 -3.55 -9.06 -32.07
C VAL A 81 -2.64 -8.22 -32.98
N PRO A 82 -2.95 -8.08 -34.28
CA PRO A 82 -2.21 -7.19 -35.17
C PRO A 82 -2.35 -5.74 -34.69
N HIS A 83 -1.43 -5.29 -33.84
CA HIS A 83 -1.41 -3.92 -33.39
C HIS A 83 -0.80 -3.03 -34.48
N HIS A 84 -1.46 -1.90 -34.74
CA HIS A 84 -0.86 -0.85 -35.57
C HIS A 84 0.43 -0.36 -34.89
N LYS A 85 1.52 -0.23 -35.65
CA LYS A 85 2.86 0.10 -35.12
C LYS A 85 2.85 1.35 -34.23
N GLN A 86 2.04 2.36 -34.58
CA GLN A 86 1.91 3.58 -33.79
C GLN A 86 1.31 3.34 -32.38
N LYS A 87 0.39 2.38 -32.22
CA LYS A 87 -0.17 2.04 -30.91
C LYS A 87 0.92 1.48 -29.99
N LEU A 88 1.73 0.55 -30.50
CA LEU A 88 2.83 -0.04 -29.74
C LEU A 88 3.84 1.03 -29.32
N VAL A 89 4.25 1.88 -30.27
CA VAL A 89 5.18 2.99 -29.98
C VAL A 89 4.60 3.93 -28.93
N LEU A 90 3.31 4.28 -29.03
CA LEU A 90 2.63 5.13 -28.06
C LEU A 90 2.66 4.51 -26.66
N VAL A 91 2.19 3.27 -26.52
CA VAL A 91 2.10 2.60 -25.21
C VAL A 91 3.48 2.43 -24.58
N LEU A 92 4.46 1.89 -25.31
CA LEU A 92 5.81 1.68 -24.78
C LEU A 92 6.49 3.00 -24.41
N SER A 93 6.34 4.04 -25.23
CA SER A 93 6.86 5.37 -24.90
C SER A 93 6.19 5.93 -23.64
N SER A 94 4.86 5.86 -23.55
CA SER A 94 4.12 6.31 -22.36
C SER A 94 4.56 5.56 -21.10
N MET A 95 4.76 4.25 -21.16
CA MET A 95 5.26 3.44 -20.04
C MET A 95 6.63 3.92 -19.56
N ARG A 96 7.60 4.08 -20.48
CA ARG A 96 8.95 4.57 -20.18
C ARG A 96 8.94 5.97 -19.58
N HIS A 97 8.08 6.85 -20.08
CA HIS A 97 7.92 8.20 -19.54
C HIS A 97 7.27 8.19 -18.15
N PHE A 98 6.29 7.31 -17.92
CA PHE A 98 5.65 7.17 -16.61
C PHE A 98 6.63 6.61 -15.56
N ALA A 99 7.38 5.56 -15.90
CA ALA A 99 8.44 5.01 -15.05
C ALA A 99 9.43 6.10 -14.61
N ARG A 100 9.97 6.89 -15.55
CA ARG A 100 10.85 8.01 -15.24
C ARG A 100 10.22 9.07 -14.36
N SER A 101 8.91 9.34 -14.51
CA SER A 101 8.23 10.29 -13.62
C SER A 101 8.14 9.77 -12.19
N LEU A 102 7.92 8.47 -11.99
CA LEU A 102 7.94 7.84 -10.66
C LEU A 102 9.34 7.88 -10.04
N GLU A 103 10.37 7.56 -10.81
CA GLU A 103 11.78 7.65 -10.36
C GLU A 103 12.16 9.08 -9.93
N GLN A 104 11.69 10.09 -10.67
CA GLN A 104 11.89 11.51 -10.32
C GLN A 104 11.20 11.92 -9.01
N GLU A 105 10.15 11.21 -8.62
CA GLU A 105 9.46 11.38 -7.34
C GLU A 105 10.13 10.58 -6.20
N GLY A 106 11.20 9.84 -6.49
CA GLY A 106 11.92 9.03 -5.51
C GLY A 106 11.34 7.63 -5.30
N ILE A 107 10.42 7.19 -6.16
CA ILE A 107 9.85 5.84 -6.11
C ILE A 107 10.80 4.87 -6.81
N GLU A 108 11.08 3.72 -6.18
CA GLU A 108 11.83 2.64 -6.80
C GLU A 108 11.01 1.98 -7.91
N VAL A 109 11.58 1.89 -9.11
CA VAL A 109 10.96 1.24 -10.27
C VAL A 109 11.87 0.12 -10.78
N ASP A 110 11.32 -1.09 -10.86
CA ASP A 110 11.87 -2.22 -11.61
C ASP A 110 11.21 -2.20 -13.01
N TYR A 111 11.94 -1.74 -14.01
CA TYR A 111 11.47 -1.64 -15.39
C TYR A 111 12.17 -2.66 -16.27
N VAL A 112 11.40 -3.60 -16.84
CA VAL A 112 11.93 -4.62 -17.76
C VAL A 112 11.64 -4.22 -19.21
N HIS A 113 12.68 -3.97 -19.99
CA HIS A 113 12.56 -3.54 -21.39
C HIS A 113 12.26 -4.69 -22.36
N LEU A 114 11.56 -4.41 -23.46
CA LEU A 114 11.12 -5.41 -24.45
C LEU A 114 12.30 -6.15 -25.13
N ASP A 115 13.40 -5.42 -25.27
CA ASP A 115 14.65 -5.84 -25.88
C ASP A 115 15.74 -6.21 -24.86
N GLU A 116 15.41 -6.25 -23.57
CA GLU A 116 16.33 -6.66 -22.52
C GLU A 116 16.70 -8.14 -22.64
N GLU A 117 18.00 -8.44 -22.47
CA GLU A 117 18.48 -9.80 -22.45
C GLU A 117 17.92 -10.54 -21.22
N GLY A 118 17.23 -11.66 -21.46
CA GLY A 118 16.59 -12.43 -20.40
C GLY A 118 15.15 -12.04 -20.10
N ASN A 119 14.54 -11.07 -20.81
CA ASN A 119 13.09 -10.86 -20.77
C ASN A 119 12.37 -12.13 -21.27
N SER A 120 11.56 -12.72 -20.41
CA SER A 120 10.84 -13.98 -20.66
C SER A 120 9.72 -13.86 -21.68
N GLY A 121 9.25 -12.64 -21.96
CA GLY A 121 8.21 -12.36 -22.94
C GLY A 121 6.77 -12.56 -22.43
N SER A 122 6.57 -12.88 -21.15
CA SER A 122 5.26 -13.05 -20.50
C SER A 122 5.18 -12.30 -19.17
N PHE A 123 4.00 -11.80 -18.80
CA PHE A 123 3.84 -11.13 -17.50
C PHE A 123 4.00 -12.09 -16.32
N SER A 124 3.50 -13.33 -16.47
CA SER A 124 3.53 -14.31 -15.38
C SER A 124 4.95 -14.67 -14.98
N ASP A 125 5.85 -14.79 -15.97
CA ASP A 125 7.24 -15.12 -15.70
C ASP A 125 8.02 -13.91 -15.19
N GLU A 126 7.77 -12.71 -15.72
CA GLU A 126 8.39 -11.49 -15.20
C GLU A 126 7.97 -11.17 -13.77
N LEU A 127 6.70 -11.40 -13.42
CA LEU A 127 6.23 -11.29 -12.03
C LEU A 127 6.96 -12.28 -11.12
N ARG A 128 7.13 -13.54 -11.54
CA ARG A 128 7.87 -14.53 -10.76
C ARG A 128 9.32 -14.10 -10.55
N ARG A 129 10.00 -13.68 -11.62
CA ARG A 129 11.39 -13.19 -11.55
C ARG A 129 11.50 -11.95 -10.65
N ALA A 130 10.52 -11.05 -10.68
CA ALA A 130 10.51 -9.87 -9.82
C ALA A 130 10.31 -10.23 -8.34
N VAL A 131 9.43 -11.20 -8.04
CA VAL A 131 9.28 -11.72 -6.68
C VAL A 131 10.58 -12.35 -6.18
N GLU A 132 11.33 -13.06 -7.03
CA GLU A 132 12.66 -13.59 -6.65
C GLU A 132 13.71 -12.49 -6.42
N ARG A 133 13.63 -11.36 -7.12
CA ARG A 133 14.54 -10.21 -6.95
C ARG A 133 14.27 -9.39 -5.69
N HIS A 134 13.00 -9.26 -5.29
CA HIS A 134 12.55 -8.31 -4.27
C HIS A 134 11.90 -8.95 -3.02
N GLY A 135 11.71 -10.27 -3.02
CA GLY A 135 11.05 -11.06 -1.97
C GLY A 135 11.98 -11.69 -0.94
#